data_AF-A0A136KFX4-F1
#
_entry.id   AF-A0A136KFX4-F1
#
_cell.length_a   1.000
_cell.length_b   1.000
_cell.length_c   1.000
_cell.angle_alpha   90.00
_cell.angle_beta   90.00
_cell.angle_gamma   90.00
#
_symmetry.space_group_name_H-M   'P 1'
#
loop_
_entity.id
_entity.type
_entity.pdbx_description
1 polymer ?
#
loop_
_entity_poly.entity_id
_entity_poly.type
_entity_poly.pdbx_seq_one_letter_code
_entity_poly.pdbx_strand_id
1 'polypeptide(L)'
;MYTSRIPIKRLRKSKRFYKRRSINQLRENIVSGVRISMVFFLGFIVLVFLEFLNYLQTIAVDLPTPEKPFGKKSIASEIYDRNGKLLYRVFDDEDRDPVNLEEIPPLVEWAFLAAEDANFL
;
A
#
# COMPACT_ATOMS: atom_id res chain seq x y z
N MET A 1 -73.84 26.41 -38.45
CA MET A 1 -72.44 26.46 -37.98
C MET A 1 -72.26 25.40 -36.88
N TYR A 2 -71.76 24.22 -37.23
CA TYR A 2 -71.55 23.13 -36.25
C TYR A 2 -70.18 23.30 -35.59
N THR A 3 -70.13 23.61 -34.30
CA THR A 3 -68.91 23.50 -33.51
C THR A 3 -68.84 22.09 -32.90
N SER A 4 -67.96 21.23 -33.41
CA SER A 4 -67.73 19.91 -32.84
C SER A 4 -67.02 20.05 -31.48
N ARG A 5 -67.68 19.61 -30.40
CA ARG A 5 -67.06 19.54 -29.07
C ARG A 5 -66.16 18.30 -29.00
N ILE A 6 -64.85 18.50 -28.99
CA ILE A 6 -63.87 17.43 -28.78
C ILE A 6 -64.03 16.85 -27.35
N PRO A 7 -64.06 15.53 -27.16
CA PRO A 7 -64.22 14.93 -25.84
C PRO A 7 -62.96 15.10 -24.98
N ILE A 8 -63.01 16.04 -24.02
CA ILE A 8 -61.96 16.39 -23.05
C ILE A 8 -61.42 15.15 -22.28
N LYS A 9 -62.26 14.11 -22.09
CA LYS A 9 -61.87 12.87 -21.40
C LYS A 9 -60.79 12.05 -22.14
N ARG A 10 -60.77 12.07 -23.48
CA ARG A 10 -59.76 11.34 -24.29
C ARG A 10 -58.37 11.99 -24.18
N LEU A 11 -58.33 13.32 -24.21
CA LEU A 11 -57.08 14.10 -24.08
C LEU A 11 -56.41 13.87 -22.71
N ARG A 12 -57.19 13.69 -21.63
CA ARG A 12 -56.64 13.46 -20.28
C ARG A 12 -56.00 12.08 -20.09
N LYS A 13 -56.51 11.03 -20.76
CA LYS A 13 -55.91 9.67 -20.71
C LYS A 13 -54.57 9.62 -21.47
N SER A 14 -54.50 10.23 -22.66
CA SER A 14 -53.29 10.29 -23.47
C SER A 14 -52.15 11.04 -22.75
N LYS A 15 -52.44 12.22 -22.16
CA LYS A 15 -51.46 12.98 -21.37
C LYS A 15 -50.92 12.20 -20.17
N ARG A 16 -51.76 11.41 -19.48
CA ARG A 16 -51.33 10.52 -18.38
C ARG A 16 -50.39 9.42 -18.87
N PHE A 17 -50.66 8.82 -20.03
CA PHE A 17 -49.82 7.78 -20.61
C PHE A 17 -48.44 8.31 -21.03
N TYR A 18 -48.40 9.46 -21.70
CA TYR A 18 -47.14 10.14 -22.05
C TYR A 18 -46.33 10.55 -20.81
N LYS A 19 -46.98 11.13 -19.79
CA LYS A 19 -46.31 11.51 -18.53
C LYS A 19 -45.77 10.29 -17.78
N ARG A 20 -46.51 9.17 -17.76
CA ARG A 20 -46.07 7.91 -17.13
C ARG A 20 -44.90 7.27 -17.89
N ARG A 21 -44.91 7.31 -19.22
CA ARG A 21 -43.81 6.84 -20.08
C ARG A 21 -42.54 7.67 -19.86
N SER A 22 -42.65 8.99 -19.78
CA SER A 22 -41.51 9.89 -19.50
C SER A 22 -40.90 9.66 -18.11
N ILE A 23 -41.72 9.41 -17.08
CA ILE A 23 -41.22 9.11 -15.72
C ILE A 23 -40.50 7.76 -15.69
N ASN A 24 -41.01 6.74 -16.39
CA ASN A 24 -40.32 5.45 -16.48
C ASN A 24 -38.99 5.57 -17.24
N GLN A 25 -38.94 6.34 -18.32
CA GLN A 25 -37.71 6.60 -19.08
C GLN A 25 -36.65 7.32 -18.22
N LEU A 26 -37.06 8.32 -17.43
CA LEU A 26 -36.18 9.01 -16.48
C LEU A 26 -35.66 8.09 -15.38
N ARG A 27 -36.52 7.19 -14.85
CA ARG A 27 -36.12 6.19 -13.86
C ARG A 27 -35.09 5.21 -14.41
N GLU A 28 -35.29 4.69 -15.62
CA GLU A 28 -34.33 3.79 -16.28
C GLU A 28 -32.97 4.47 -16.48
N ASN A 29 -32.95 5.74 -16.91
CA ASN A 29 -31.72 6.51 -17.08
C ASN A 29 -31.00 6.79 -15.75
N ILE A 30 -31.74 7.02 -14.65
CA ILE A 30 -31.16 7.20 -13.32
C ILE A 30 -30.57 5.88 -12.82
N VAL A 31 -31.31 4.77 -12.96
CA VAL A 31 -30.84 3.45 -12.52
C VAL A 31 -29.61 3.00 -13.32
N SER A 32 -29.57 3.24 -14.63
CA SER A 32 -28.39 2.94 -15.45
C SER A 32 -27.19 3.82 -15.06
N GLY A 33 -27.40 5.11 -14.80
CA GLY A 33 -26.36 6.01 -14.30
C GLY A 33 -25.77 5.58 -12.96
N VAL A 34 -26.61 5.16 -12.01
CA VAL A 34 -26.17 4.63 -10.71
C VAL A 34 -25.38 3.33 -10.87
N ARG A 35 -25.80 2.42 -11.75
CA ARG A 35 -25.05 1.19 -12.05
C ARG A 35 -23.68 1.48 -12.63
N ILE A 36 -23.60 2.42 -13.57
CA ILE A 36 -22.33 2.84 -14.18
C ILE A 36 -21.41 3.45 -13.11
N SER A 37 -21.94 4.35 -12.28
CA SER A 37 -21.18 4.94 -11.16
C SER A 37 -20.68 3.87 -10.17
N MET A 38 -21.48 2.86 -9.88
CA MET A 38 -21.09 1.75 -9.00
C MET A 38 -19.96 0.90 -9.60
N VAL A 39 -19.99 0.65 -10.91
CA VAL A 39 -18.89 -0.04 -11.63
C VAL A 39 -17.60 0.78 -11.58
N PHE A 40 -17.68 2.10 -11.82
CA PHE A 40 -16.51 2.97 -11.72
C PHE A 40 -15.95 3.04 -10.29
N PHE A 41 -16.82 3.11 -9.29
CA PHE A 41 -16.41 3.10 -7.89
C PHE A 41 -15.73 1.80 -7.49
N LEU A 42 -16.28 0.65 -7.91
CA LEU A 42 -15.65 -0.63 -7.68
C LEU A 42 -14.30 -0.74 -8.41
N GLY A 43 -14.22 -0.27 -9.65
CA GLY A 43 -12.97 -0.19 -10.40
C GLY A 43 -11.91 0.66 -9.70
N PHE A 44 -12.32 1.81 -9.14
CA PHE A 44 -11.43 2.66 -8.35
C PHE A 44 -10.90 1.96 -7.10
N ILE A 45 -11.76 1.24 -6.36
CA ILE A 45 -11.33 0.46 -5.19
C ILE A 45 -10.30 -0.59 -5.59
N VAL A 46 -10.52 -1.30 -6.70
CA VAL A 46 -9.58 -2.31 -7.20
C VAL A 46 -8.23 -1.67 -7.55
N LEU A 47 -8.23 -0.51 -8.23
CA LEU A 47 -6.99 0.20 -8.55
C LEU A 47 -6.21 0.62 -7.31
N VAL A 48 -6.88 1.21 -6.31
CA VAL A 48 -6.25 1.59 -5.04
C VAL A 48 -5.69 0.36 -4.32
N PHE A 49 -6.42 -0.76 -4.33
CA PHE A 49 -5.96 -2.01 -3.73
C PHE A 49 -4.72 -2.56 -4.42
N LEU A 50 -4.66 -2.51 -5.76
CA LEU A 50 -3.48 -2.95 -6.52
C LEU A 50 -2.25 -2.06 -6.24
N GLU A 51 -2.43 -0.74 -6.17
CA GLU A 51 -1.37 0.19 -5.76
C GLU A 51 -0.88 -0.09 -4.33
N PHE A 52 -1.81 -0.37 -3.41
CA PHE A 52 -1.47 -0.75 -2.04
C PHE A 52 -0.64 -2.05 -2.00
N LEU A 53 -1.01 -3.07 -2.78
CA LEU A 53 -0.22 -4.31 -2.87
C LEU A 53 1.17 -4.06 -3.44
N ASN A 54 1.30 -3.17 -4.42
CA ASN A 54 2.61 -2.79 -4.97
C ASN A 54 3.48 -2.10 -3.91
N TYR A 55 2.90 -1.17 -3.14
CA TYR A 55 3.57 -0.51 -2.03
C TYR A 55 4.00 -1.49 -0.92
N LEU A 56 3.22 -2.53 -0.64
CA LEU A 56 3.65 -3.56 0.31
C LEU A 56 4.86 -4.35 -0.20
N GLN A 57 4.98 -4.57 -1.51
CA GLN A 57 6.15 -5.25 -2.08
C GLN A 57 7.42 -4.40 -1.93
N THR A 58 7.35 -3.08 -2.10
CA THR A 58 8.53 -2.22 -1.94
C THR A 58 9.03 -2.21 -0.50
N ILE A 59 8.13 -2.19 0.49
CA ILE A 59 8.52 -2.33 1.90
C ILE A 59 9.10 -3.72 2.17
N ALA A 60 8.49 -4.77 1.62
CA ALA A 60 8.90 -6.15 1.85
C ALA A 60 10.33 -6.47 1.36
N VAL A 61 10.85 -5.73 0.38
CA VAL A 61 12.22 -5.89 -0.12
C VAL A 61 13.27 -5.50 0.94
N ASP A 62 12.93 -4.55 1.81
CA ASP A 62 13.85 -4.08 2.87
C ASP A 62 13.74 -4.90 4.16
N LEU A 63 12.78 -5.83 4.25
CA LEU A 63 12.68 -6.71 5.42
C LEU A 63 13.78 -7.78 5.37
N PRO A 64 14.54 -7.98 6.48
CA PRO A 64 15.50 -9.07 6.58
C PRO A 64 14.78 -10.41 6.44
N THR A 65 15.35 -11.33 5.66
CA THR A 65 14.81 -12.69 5.57
C THR A 65 15.01 -13.42 6.90
N PRO A 66 14.17 -14.42 7.22
CA PRO A 66 14.33 -15.21 8.45
C PRO A 66 15.70 -15.87 8.59
N GLU A 67 16.35 -16.18 7.47
CA GLU A 67 17.71 -16.73 7.41
C GLU A 67 18.80 -15.70 7.70
N LYS A 68 18.50 -14.40 7.58
CA LYS A 68 19.43 -13.28 7.81
C LYS A 68 18.74 -12.18 8.62
N PRO A 69 18.35 -12.46 9.88
CA PRO A 69 17.52 -11.55 10.68
C PRO A 69 18.20 -10.20 10.94
N PHE A 70 19.54 -10.15 10.91
CA PHE A 70 20.31 -8.94 11.20
C PHE A 70 20.76 -8.15 9.95
N GLY A 71 20.30 -8.52 8.76
CA GLY A 71 20.65 -7.84 7.50
C GLY A 71 22.15 -7.84 7.18
N LYS A 72 22.56 -7.10 6.14
CA LYS A 72 23.98 -6.79 5.92
C LYS A 72 24.34 -5.59 6.77
N LYS A 73 25.21 -5.77 7.78
CA LYS A 73 25.77 -4.65 8.54
C LYS A 73 26.83 -3.94 7.69
N SER A 74 26.82 -2.61 7.70
CA SER A 74 27.91 -1.78 7.19
C SER A 74 29.19 -2.05 8.00
N ILE A 75 30.32 -2.11 7.32
CA ILE A 75 31.65 -2.33 7.90
C ILE A 75 32.53 -1.16 7.44
N ALA A 76 33.41 -0.68 8.33
CA ALA A 76 34.35 0.37 7.97
C ALA A 76 35.34 -0.12 6.89
N SER A 77 35.59 0.72 5.89
CA SER A 77 36.62 0.48 4.89
C SER A 77 37.94 1.11 5.33
N GLU A 78 39.03 0.36 5.25
CA GLU A 78 40.35 0.82 5.69
C GLU A 78 41.23 1.19 4.50
N ILE A 79 41.84 2.38 4.55
CA ILE A 79 42.75 2.90 3.52
C ILE A 79 44.17 2.91 4.09
N TYR A 80 45.07 2.18 3.45
CA TYR A 80 46.46 2.02 3.85
C TYR A 80 47.42 2.76 2.91
N ASP A 81 48.57 3.19 3.44
CA ASP A 81 49.68 3.68 2.61
C ASP A 81 50.45 2.52 1.94
N ARG A 82 51.45 2.85 1.11
CA ARG A 82 52.28 1.85 0.40
C ARG A 82 53.10 0.93 1.32
N ASN A 83 53.26 1.31 2.59
CA ASN A 83 54.03 0.58 3.60
C ASN A 83 53.11 -0.20 4.56
N GLY A 84 51.79 -0.22 4.31
CA GLY A 84 50.81 -0.87 5.18
C GLY A 84 50.43 -0.06 6.43
N LYS A 85 50.76 1.24 6.49
CA LYS A 85 50.29 2.13 7.57
C LYS A 85 48.86 2.55 7.31
N LEU A 86 47.95 2.30 8.26
CA LEU A 86 46.57 2.78 8.20
C LEU A 86 46.56 4.32 8.14
N LEU A 87 45.88 4.88 7.12
CA LEU A 87 45.75 6.31 6.91
C LEU A 87 44.36 6.81 7.31
N TYR A 88 43.32 6.12 6.84
CA TYR A 88 41.93 6.52 7.05
C TYR A 88 41.02 5.31 7.20
N ARG A 89 39.96 5.48 7.99
CA ARG A 89 38.79 4.61 8.02
C ARG A 89 37.62 5.37 7.42
N VAL A 90 36.90 4.74 6.49
CA VAL A 90 35.73 5.30 5.84
C VAL A 90 34.52 4.47 6.27
N PHE A 91 33.60 5.13 6.95
CA PHE A 91 32.33 4.56 7.41
C PHE A 91 31.27 5.64 7.31
N ASP A 92 30.00 5.22 7.35
CA ASP A 92 28.86 6.13 7.30
C ASP A 92 28.56 6.64 8.72
N ASP A 93 27.49 6.15 9.34
CA ASP A 93 27.15 6.52 10.72
C ASP A 93 27.93 5.75 11.79
N GLU A 94 28.46 4.57 11.45
CA GLU A 94 28.98 3.62 12.43
C GLU A 94 30.36 3.08 12.06
N ASP A 95 31.32 3.29 12.96
CA ASP A 95 32.65 2.70 12.85
C ASP A 95 32.63 1.27 13.41
N ARG A 96 32.45 0.29 12.53
CA ARG A 96 32.29 -1.13 12.88
C ARG A 96 33.45 -1.99 12.40
N ASP A 97 34.00 -2.76 13.33
CA ASP A 97 34.90 -3.88 13.05
C ASP A 97 34.21 -5.21 13.33
N PRO A 98 34.09 -6.10 12.33
CA PRO A 98 33.53 -7.43 12.55
C PRO A 98 34.51 -8.27 13.38
N VAL A 99 33.99 -8.92 14.41
CA VAL A 99 34.72 -9.85 15.26
C VAL A 99 33.96 -11.18 15.30
N ASN A 100 34.68 -12.30 15.28
CA ASN A 100 34.06 -13.62 15.46
C ASN A 100 33.69 -13.81 16.94
N LEU A 101 32.59 -14.51 17.22
CA LEU A 101 32.14 -14.71 18.60
C LEU A 101 33.20 -15.43 19.44
N GLU A 102 33.93 -16.37 18.84
CA GLU A 102 34.99 -17.14 19.50
C GLU A 102 36.21 -16.28 19.92
N GLU A 103 36.36 -15.09 19.34
CA GLU A 103 37.42 -14.13 19.70
C GLU A 103 37.03 -13.25 20.90
N ILE A 104 35.75 -13.24 21.28
CA ILE A 104 35.24 -12.44 22.39
C ILE A 104 35.56 -13.15 23.71
N PRO A 105 36.14 -12.46 24.72
CA PRO A 105 36.37 -13.07 26.02
C PRO A 105 35.05 -13.51 26.67
N PRO A 106 34.96 -14.72 27.26
CA PRO A 106 33.71 -15.22 27.83
C PRO A 106 33.09 -14.27 28.86
N LEU A 107 33.90 -13.55 29.64
CA LEU A 107 33.42 -12.56 30.60
C LEU A 107 32.59 -11.45 29.95
N VAL A 108 32.96 -11.02 28.74
CA VAL A 108 32.22 -9.99 28.00
C VAL A 108 30.87 -10.54 27.56
N GLU A 109 30.83 -11.76 27.02
CA GLU A 109 29.58 -12.44 26.65
C GLU A 109 28.62 -12.54 27.84
N TRP A 110 29.10 -13.03 29.00
CA TRP A 110 28.30 -13.13 30.22
C TRP A 110 27.82 -11.77 30.73
N ALA A 111 28.63 -10.72 30.61
CA ALA A 111 28.25 -9.38 31.03
C ALA A 111 27.09 -8.83 30.19
N PHE A 112 27.13 -9.02 28.87
CA PHE A 112 26.02 -8.63 27.99
C PHE A 112 24.77 -9.47 28.25
N LEU A 113 24.92 -10.80 28.41
CA LEU A 113 23.80 -11.70 28.73
C LEU A 113 23.11 -11.28 30.03
N ALA A 114 23.87 -11.01 31.08
CA ALA A 114 23.34 -10.59 32.37
C ALA A 114 22.66 -9.21 32.35
N ALA A 115 23.07 -8.32 31.44
CA ALA A 115 22.51 -6.97 31.32
C ALA A 115 21.22 -6.91 30.49
N GLU A 116 21.12 -7.73 29.43
CA GLU A 116 19.98 -7.73 28.50
C GLU A 116 18.93 -8.80 28.86
N ASP A 117 19.31 -10.08 28.81
CA ASP A 117 18.45 -11.21 29.15
C ASP A 117 19.26 -12.39 29.69
N ALA A 118 19.24 -12.55 31.02
CA ALA A 118 19.96 -13.62 31.71
C ALA A 118 19.45 -15.03 31.38
N ASN A 119 18.27 -15.17 30.75
CA ASN A 119 17.66 -16.47 30.40
C ASN A 119 17.72 -16.76 28.88
N PHE A 120 18.54 -16.04 28.12
CA PHE A 120 18.60 -16.20 26.68
C PHE A 120 19.14 -17.57 26.21
N LEU A 121 19.84 -18.31 27.08
CA LEU A 121 20.35 -19.67 26.86
C LEU A 121 19.37 -20.73 27.36
#